data_AF-A0A916JI89-F1
#
_entry.id   AF-A0A916JI89-F1
#
_cell.length_a   1.000
_cell.length_b   1.000
_cell.length_c   1.000
_cell.angle_alpha   90.00
_cell.angle_beta   90.00
_cell.angle_gamma   90.00
#
_symmetry.space_group_name_H-M   'P 1'
#
loop_
_entity.id
_entity.type
_entity.pdbx_description
1 polymer ?
#
loop_
_entity_poly.entity_id
_entity_poly.type
_entity_poly.pdbx_seq_one_letter_code
_entity_poly.pdbx_strand_id
1 'polypeptide(L)'
;MTRFLNLFQLFRNMGFRYAAFRSWHEFQLRTGLLKRRFPVDKTSGTFMTKEQWYQQGGRFFLDGKPGDETLSGIPFLPEEEKDSLKQKVERLYAGTHLFFSSTWYTVTGWHTNPETGYRYDRDKHWTEIPDFSKQAGDIKYVWERSRFTFLYDLIRYDHHFKEDQSEKVFYEIEDWIKANPVNCGPNWRCSQEISLRVLNWTFALYYYKYSDNLTAETFQIISRSMDQQMRHVAENIQFSRIAVRNNHAITETLTLYLVGLLYPFFPESERWKENGKKWFEQEIEYQIDQDGTYLQFSMNYHRVVVQLLTWGLKLSELNGEQFSDIVYDRAEKSLQFLRTCQDDTSGWLPNYGNNDGALFFPLTNSHFRDYRPQLSALAGTLKINLGYSDGIWQEEAGWLGVTDNLPVRKISGGSGAFEFASGGYYLLKEKESLTFLRCGNYKNRPFQADNLHLDLWVNGENILRDAGTFKYNTDEKLTQYFAGTASHNTVMPGDFDQMRKGPRFIWYDWIHKSEGKWTEEGEDTVFEGSFEGFRQAGNGIVHYRRVRKNAGRLRWEVEDRMANIPAGISMCQHWHPSEFFPERFSLIAFDHAGTEIPAVASAGWYSGLYGQKTESRQLTFSSRNGYIRTVIERLS
;
A
#
# COMPACT_ATOMS: atom_id res chain seq x y z
N MET A 1 0.98 -37.32 -0.93
CA MET A 1 2.28 -36.71 -1.30
C MET A 1 2.22 -35.17 -1.40
N THR A 2 1.27 -34.60 -2.17
CA THR A 2 1.17 -33.15 -2.43
C THR A 2 0.98 -32.25 -1.21
N ARG A 3 0.17 -32.66 -0.21
CA ARG A 3 -0.01 -31.88 1.04
C ARG A 3 1.27 -31.79 1.86
N PHE A 4 2.02 -32.88 1.98
CA PHE A 4 3.29 -32.90 2.72
C PHE A 4 4.34 -32.03 2.02
N LEU A 5 4.43 -32.10 0.69
CA LEU A 5 5.30 -31.24 -0.10
C LEU A 5 4.94 -29.75 0.05
N ASN A 6 3.66 -29.39 0.05
CA ASN A 6 3.21 -28.01 0.28
C ASN A 6 3.56 -27.51 1.69
N LEU A 7 3.37 -28.34 2.72
CA LEU A 7 3.74 -28.01 4.09
C LEU A 7 5.25 -27.83 4.23
N PHE A 8 6.04 -28.72 3.61
CA PHE A 8 7.49 -28.61 3.59
C PHE A 8 7.95 -27.33 2.87
N GLN A 9 7.34 -26.97 1.73
CA GLN A 9 7.64 -25.71 1.05
C GLN A 9 7.27 -24.49 1.90
N LEU A 10 6.09 -24.49 2.53
CA LEU A 10 5.69 -23.39 3.40
C LEU A 10 6.64 -23.24 4.59
N PHE A 11 7.05 -24.37 5.20
CA PHE A 11 8.04 -24.40 6.27
C PHE A 11 9.40 -23.88 5.80
N ARG A 12 9.86 -24.32 4.62
CA ARG A 12 11.14 -23.88 4.03
C ARG A 12 11.13 -22.38 3.72
N ASN A 13 10.04 -21.85 3.19
CA ASN A 13 9.94 -20.45 2.77
C ASN A 13 9.69 -19.51 3.96
N MET A 14 8.87 -19.90 4.94
CA MET A 14 8.51 -19.04 6.08
C MET A 14 9.39 -19.25 7.32
N GLY A 15 10.10 -20.38 7.41
CA GLY A 15 11.01 -20.73 8.51
C GLY A 15 10.35 -21.30 9.77
N PHE A 16 11.17 -21.86 10.65
CA PHE A 16 10.73 -22.51 11.89
C PHE A 16 10.04 -21.54 12.86
N ARG A 17 10.57 -20.31 13.01
CA ARG A 17 9.99 -19.30 13.91
C ARG A 17 8.53 -18.99 13.57
N TYR A 18 8.22 -18.84 12.29
CA TYR A 18 6.84 -18.64 11.81
C TYR A 18 5.97 -19.86 12.11
N ALA A 19 6.43 -21.06 11.76
CA ALA A 19 5.67 -22.28 11.94
C ALA A 19 5.33 -22.55 13.42
N ALA A 20 6.32 -22.45 14.30
CA ALA A 20 6.15 -22.62 15.74
C ALA A 20 5.16 -21.61 16.32
N PHE A 21 5.28 -20.33 15.95
CA PHE A 21 4.36 -19.29 16.38
C PHE A 21 2.93 -19.55 15.90
N ARG A 22 2.73 -19.90 14.63
CA ARG A 22 1.39 -20.18 14.07
C ARG A 22 0.74 -21.40 14.73
N SER A 23 1.52 -22.46 14.99
CA SER A 23 1.02 -23.64 15.70
C SER A 23 0.60 -23.31 17.14
N TRP A 24 1.42 -22.53 17.85
CA TRP A 24 1.09 -22.08 19.21
C TRP A 24 -0.14 -21.17 19.23
N HIS A 25 -0.21 -20.19 18.32
CA HIS A 25 -1.37 -19.30 18.20
C HIS A 25 -2.66 -20.07 17.92
N GLU A 26 -2.64 -21.05 17.01
CA GLU A 26 -3.79 -21.92 16.74
C GLU A 26 -4.20 -22.75 17.97
N PHE A 27 -3.23 -23.26 18.73
CA PHE A 27 -3.50 -23.93 20.00
C PHE A 27 -4.17 -22.99 21.01
N GLN A 28 -3.66 -21.76 21.18
CA GLN A 28 -4.24 -20.77 22.08
C GLN A 28 -5.66 -20.36 21.65
N LEU A 29 -5.91 -20.29 20.35
CA LEU A 29 -7.23 -20.02 19.79
C LEU A 29 -8.22 -21.13 20.15
N ARG A 30 -7.87 -22.39 19.89
CA ARG A 30 -8.75 -23.56 20.13
C ARG A 30 -9.02 -23.86 21.60
N THR A 31 -8.05 -23.56 22.47
CA THR A 31 -8.17 -23.79 23.92
C THR A 31 -8.84 -22.63 24.66
N GLY A 32 -9.13 -21.53 23.96
CA GLY A 32 -9.70 -20.31 24.56
C GLY A 32 -8.70 -19.49 25.36
N LEU A 33 -7.40 -19.81 25.32
CA LEU A 33 -6.35 -19.02 25.97
C LEU A 33 -6.29 -17.60 25.43
N LEU A 34 -6.48 -17.40 24.11
CA LEU A 34 -6.57 -16.04 23.54
C LEU A 34 -7.76 -15.27 24.12
N LYS A 35 -8.95 -15.89 24.22
CA LYS A 35 -10.13 -15.24 24.79
C LYS A 35 -9.93 -14.82 26.26
N ARG A 36 -9.14 -15.58 27.02
CA ARG A 36 -8.76 -15.20 28.40
C ARG A 36 -7.73 -14.06 28.44
N ARG A 37 -6.80 -14.04 27.48
CA ARG A 37 -5.77 -13.00 27.34
C ARG A 37 -6.35 -11.65 26.90
N PHE A 38 -7.45 -11.67 26.16
CA PHE A 38 -8.17 -10.49 25.66
C PHE A 38 -9.59 -10.44 26.26
N PRO A 39 -9.74 -10.08 27.54
CA PRO A 39 -11.05 -10.06 28.18
C PRO A 39 -11.98 -9.01 27.57
N VAL A 40 -13.29 -9.27 27.59
CA VAL A 40 -14.34 -8.32 27.14
C VAL A 40 -14.59 -7.20 28.16
N ASP A 41 -14.02 -7.33 29.36
CA ASP A 41 -14.21 -6.40 30.46
C ASP A 41 -13.64 -5.02 30.16
N LYS A 42 -14.40 -3.99 30.55
CA LYS A 42 -13.96 -2.60 30.47
C LYS A 42 -13.05 -2.32 31.64
N THR A 43 -11.83 -1.85 31.37
CA THR A 43 -11.03 -1.19 32.40
C THR A 43 -11.80 0.03 32.92
N SER A 44 -11.97 0.10 34.24
CA SER A 44 -12.48 1.26 34.95
C SER A 44 -11.31 2.15 35.37
N GLY A 45 -11.50 3.46 35.31
CA GLY A 45 -10.46 4.43 35.65
C GLY A 45 -10.78 5.77 35.04
N THR A 46 -10.41 6.83 35.75
CA THR A 46 -10.45 8.21 35.24
C THR A 46 -9.02 8.58 34.90
N PHE A 47 -8.78 9.02 33.67
CA PHE A 47 -7.48 9.53 33.25
C PHE A 47 -7.38 11.02 33.54
N MET A 48 -6.23 11.58 33.20
CA MET A 48 -5.98 13.03 33.16
C MET A 48 -7.15 13.82 32.54
N THR A 49 -7.45 15.01 33.06
CA THR A 49 -8.51 15.87 32.47
C THR A 49 -8.07 16.41 31.11
N LYS A 50 -9.01 16.91 30.29
CA LYS A 50 -8.67 17.50 28.99
C LYS A 50 -7.74 18.71 29.15
N GLU A 51 -7.95 19.52 30.19
CA GLU A 51 -7.13 20.71 30.48
C GLU A 51 -5.70 20.32 30.87
N GLN A 52 -5.54 19.26 31.66
CA GLN A 52 -4.23 18.73 32.00
C GLN A 52 -3.55 18.13 30.77
N TRP A 53 -4.28 17.42 29.91
CA TRP A 53 -3.74 16.90 28.64
C TRP A 53 -3.27 18.03 27.73
N TYR A 54 -3.97 19.16 27.64
CA TYR A 54 -3.47 20.31 26.86
C TYR A 54 -2.13 20.84 27.34
N GLN A 55 -1.84 20.73 28.64
CA GLN A 55 -0.61 21.24 29.23
C GLN A 55 0.53 20.22 29.24
N GLN A 56 0.20 18.93 29.30
CA GLN A 56 1.15 17.85 29.58
C GLN A 56 1.22 16.79 28.48
N GLY A 57 0.34 16.88 27.48
CA GLY A 57 0.37 16.03 26.28
C GLY A 57 1.59 16.32 25.41
N GLY A 58 1.90 15.36 24.53
CA GLY A 58 2.95 15.57 23.53
C GLY A 58 2.57 16.65 22.52
N ARG A 59 3.57 17.24 21.87
CA ARG A 59 3.36 18.14 20.74
C ARG A 59 2.90 17.35 19.53
N PHE A 60 1.98 17.93 18.76
CA PHE A 60 1.45 17.34 17.54
C PHE A 60 1.73 18.25 16.33
N PHE A 61 1.38 17.80 15.11
CA PHE A 61 1.67 18.53 13.86
C PHE A 61 1.18 19.99 13.89
N LEU A 62 0.01 20.21 14.45
CA LEU A 62 -0.65 21.50 14.60
C LEU A 62 -0.82 21.77 16.10
N ASP A 63 -0.18 22.81 16.62
CA ASP A 63 -0.14 23.07 18.08
C ASP A 63 -0.63 24.47 18.50
N GLY A 64 -1.48 25.14 17.72
CA GLY A 64 -1.97 26.49 18.05
C GLY A 64 -3.40 26.54 18.58
N LYS A 65 -3.70 27.65 19.27
CA LYS A 65 -5.03 28.02 19.76
C LYS A 65 -5.98 28.46 18.62
N PRO A 66 -7.30 28.54 18.84
CA PRO A 66 -8.18 29.22 17.91
C PRO A 66 -7.73 30.68 17.74
N GLY A 67 -7.47 31.10 16.49
CA GLY A 67 -6.89 32.41 16.16
C GLY A 67 -5.36 32.48 16.12
N ASP A 68 -4.68 31.35 16.31
CA ASP A 68 -3.22 31.25 16.33
C ASP A 68 -2.66 30.99 14.92
N GLU A 69 -1.44 31.49 14.66
CA GLU A 69 -0.77 31.44 13.36
C GLU A 69 -0.39 30.01 12.93
N THR A 70 -0.63 28.96 13.73
CA THR A 70 -0.21 27.59 13.41
C THR A 70 -0.95 26.93 12.25
N LEU A 71 -2.12 27.45 11.86
CA LEU A 71 -2.81 27.04 10.63
C LEU A 71 -2.37 27.86 9.41
N SER A 72 -1.52 28.89 9.58
CA SER A 72 -1.12 29.81 8.51
C SER A 72 -0.26 29.15 7.42
N GLY A 73 0.40 28.04 7.74
CA GLY A 73 1.25 27.31 6.79
C GLY A 73 0.51 26.27 5.95
N ILE A 74 -0.78 26.01 6.19
CA ILE A 74 -1.58 25.09 5.37
C ILE A 74 -2.08 25.87 4.14
N PRO A 75 -1.73 25.46 2.91
CA PRO A 75 -2.18 26.16 1.71
C PRO A 75 -3.70 25.96 1.54
N PHE A 76 -4.41 27.05 1.25
CA PHE A 76 -5.82 26.98 0.89
C PHE A 76 -5.99 26.28 -0.46
N LEU A 77 -7.06 25.49 -0.58
CA LEU A 77 -7.44 24.92 -1.86
C LEU A 77 -7.81 26.04 -2.85
N PRO A 78 -7.44 25.88 -4.13
CA PRO A 78 -8.03 26.66 -5.21
C PRO A 78 -9.56 26.57 -5.19
N GLU A 79 -10.27 27.62 -5.63
CA GLU A 79 -11.74 27.65 -5.58
C GLU A 79 -12.36 26.48 -6.36
N GLU A 80 -11.77 26.10 -7.49
CA GLU A 80 -12.20 24.96 -8.31
C GLU A 80 -12.11 23.60 -7.60
N GLU A 81 -11.24 23.48 -6.58
CA GLU A 81 -11.05 22.25 -5.81
C GLU A 81 -11.99 22.19 -4.58
N LYS A 82 -12.47 23.33 -4.09
CA LYS A 82 -13.34 23.38 -2.90
C LYS A 82 -14.65 22.64 -3.10
N ASP A 83 -15.24 22.69 -4.30
CA ASP A 83 -16.49 22.00 -4.62
C ASP A 83 -16.39 20.48 -4.43
N SER A 84 -15.25 19.88 -4.79
CA SER A 84 -15.00 18.44 -4.60
C SER A 84 -15.01 18.04 -3.13
N LEU A 85 -14.36 18.85 -2.27
CA LEU A 85 -14.35 18.63 -0.83
C LEU A 85 -15.75 18.82 -0.22
N LYS A 86 -16.47 19.87 -0.63
CA LYS A 86 -17.84 20.12 -0.18
C LYS A 86 -18.77 18.95 -0.51
N GLN A 87 -18.72 18.44 -1.73
CA GLN A 87 -19.51 17.27 -2.15
C GLN A 87 -19.20 16.01 -1.33
N LYS A 88 -17.92 15.80 -0.94
CA LYS A 88 -17.55 14.67 -0.07
C LYS A 88 -18.22 14.79 1.31
N VAL A 89 -18.20 15.99 1.89
CA VAL A 89 -18.81 16.26 3.20
C VAL A 89 -20.33 16.14 3.13
N GLU A 90 -20.98 16.68 2.10
CA GLU A 90 -22.43 16.52 1.89
C GLU A 90 -22.85 15.05 1.79
N ARG A 91 -22.06 14.22 1.07
CA ARG A 91 -22.30 12.77 1.01
C ARG A 91 -22.14 12.09 2.36
N LEU A 92 -21.16 12.51 3.16
CA LEU A 92 -20.97 11.99 4.52
C LEU A 92 -22.21 12.25 5.39
N TYR A 93 -22.75 13.47 5.35
CA TYR A 93 -23.98 13.82 6.07
C TYR A 93 -25.21 13.04 5.57
N ALA A 94 -25.22 12.68 4.28
CA ALA A 94 -26.23 11.79 3.70
C ALA A 94 -26.00 10.29 4.01
N GLY A 95 -25.06 9.94 4.90
CA GLY A 95 -24.78 8.56 5.30
C GLY A 95 -24.01 7.74 4.26
N THR A 96 -23.31 8.41 3.35
CA THR A 96 -22.57 7.80 2.24
C THR A 96 -21.07 8.03 2.42
N HIS A 97 -20.28 6.97 2.40
CA HIS A 97 -18.84 6.99 2.67
C HIS A 97 -18.03 6.54 1.45
N LEU A 98 -16.88 7.17 1.24
CA LEU A 98 -15.93 6.78 0.21
C LEU A 98 -15.07 5.63 0.71
N PHE A 99 -15.13 4.48 0.04
CA PHE A 99 -14.36 3.29 0.36
C PHE A 99 -13.23 3.10 -0.65
N PHE A 100 -12.06 2.68 -0.15
CA PHE A 100 -10.88 2.34 -0.94
C PHE A 100 -10.45 3.47 -1.89
N SER A 101 -10.71 4.71 -1.46
CA SER A 101 -10.46 5.96 -2.19
C SER A 101 -11.15 6.06 -3.57
N SER A 102 -12.16 5.24 -3.87
CA SER A 102 -12.75 5.20 -5.21
C SER A 102 -14.27 5.08 -5.26
N THR A 103 -14.89 4.33 -4.35
CA THR A 103 -16.29 3.92 -4.52
C THR A 103 -17.14 4.35 -3.34
N TRP A 104 -18.27 5.00 -3.60
CA TRP A 104 -19.19 5.47 -2.57
C TRP A 104 -20.21 4.39 -2.19
N TYR A 105 -20.39 4.19 -0.89
CA TYR A 105 -21.38 3.26 -0.34
C TYR A 105 -22.26 3.95 0.70
N THR A 106 -23.56 3.70 0.66
CA THR A 106 -24.46 4.01 1.77
C THR A 106 -24.20 3.02 2.92
N VAL A 107 -23.94 3.52 4.12
CA VAL A 107 -23.57 2.69 5.27
C VAL A 107 -24.61 2.81 6.38
N THR A 108 -25.16 1.68 6.82
CA THR A 108 -26.27 1.63 7.81
C THR A 108 -25.82 1.26 9.22
N GLY A 109 -24.50 1.16 9.47
CA GLY A 109 -23.94 0.85 10.80
C GLY A 109 -22.44 0.51 10.75
N TRP A 110 -21.88 0.08 11.89
CA TRP A 110 -20.43 -0.23 12.03
C TRP A 110 -20.05 -1.69 11.76
N HIS A 111 -21.02 -2.55 11.51
CA HIS A 111 -20.84 -4.01 11.44
C HIS A 111 -21.46 -4.64 10.18
N THR A 112 -21.99 -3.81 9.28
CA THR A 112 -22.64 -4.27 8.06
C THR A 112 -21.68 -4.10 6.91
N ASN A 113 -21.43 -5.15 6.14
CA ASN A 113 -20.75 -5.03 4.86
C ASN A 113 -21.73 -4.40 3.84
N PRO A 114 -21.50 -3.16 3.36
CA PRO A 114 -22.42 -2.50 2.42
C PRO A 114 -22.48 -3.17 1.03
N GLU A 115 -21.50 -3.98 0.65
CA GLU A 115 -21.52 -4.69 -0.64
C GLU A 115 -22.41 -5.93 -0.60
N THR A 116 -22.40 -6.68 0.51
CA THR A 116 -23.14 -7.95 0.64
C THR A 116 -24.40 -7.83 1.48
N GLY A 117 -24.57 -6.74 2.24
CA GLY A 117 -25.60 -6.59 3.26
C GLY A 117 -25.37 -7.45 4.51
N TYR A 118 -24.27 -8.21 4.58
CA TYR A 118 -24.01 -9.11 5.70
C TYR A 118 -23.70 -8.33 6.97
N ARG A 119 -24.42 -8.63 8.06
CA ARG A 119 -24.24 -8.03 9.37
C ARG A 119 -23.44 -8.97 10.28
N TYR A 120 -22.26 -8.53 10.68
CA TYR A 120 -21.44 -9.22 11.66
C TYR A 120 -22.04 -9.10 13.06
N ASP A 121 -21.82 -10.13 13.87
CA ASP A 121 -22.22 -10.14 15.28
C ASP A 121 -21.23 -9.31 16.11
N ARG A 122 -21.74 -8.25 16.74
CA ARG A 122 -20.94 -7.30 17.53
C ARG A 122 -20.59 -7.81 18.93
N ASP A 123 -21.29 -8.83 19.42
CA ASP A 123 -21.14 -9.32 20.79
C ASP A 123 -20.29 -10.59 20.88
N LYS A 124 -20.00 -11.22 19.74
CA LYS A 124 -19.01 -12.31 19.65
C LYS A 124 -17.61 -11.81 19.93
N HIS A 125 -16.82 -12.59 20.67
CA HIS A 125 -15.41 -12.27 20.87
C HIS A 125 -14.67 -12.25 19.52
N TRP A 126 -13.70 -11.35 19.35
CA TRP A 126 -13.02 -11.15 18.06
C TRP A 126 -12.36 -12.43 17.50
N THR A 127 -11.95 -13.36 18.38
CA THR A 127 -11.37 -14.65 17.98
C THR A 127 -12.38 -15.61 17.33
N GLU A 128 -13.67 -15.36 17.52
CA GLU A 128 -14.77 -16.15 16.97
C GLU A 128 -15.31 -15.55 15.66
N ILE A 129 -14.80 -14.37 15.27
CA ILE A 129 -15.11 -13.75 13.98
C ILE A 129 -14.31 -14.49 12.91
N PRO A 130 -14.98 -15.07 11.89
CA PRO A 130 -14.28 -15.80 10.85
C PRO A 130 -13.45 -14.84 10.01
N ASP A 131 -12.19 -15.22 9.76
CA ASP A 131 -11.32 -14.48 8.83
C ASP A 131 -11.89 -14.47 7.40
N PHE A 132 -12.71 -15.47 7.07
CA PHE A 132 -13.28 -15.68 5.73
C PHE A 132 -14.69 -16.24 5.82
N SER A 133 -15.63 -15.57 5.17
CA SER A 133 -16.97 -16.06 4.96
C SER A 133 -17.40 -15.67 3.55
N LYS A 134 -17.74 -16.67 2.73
CA LYS A 134 -18.29 -16.42 1.38
C LYS A 134 -19.57 -15.59 1.46
N GLN A 135 -20.36 -15.78 2.51
CA GLN A 135 -21.57 -15.01 2.76
C GLN A 135 -21.27 -13.58 3.22
N ALA A 136 -20.23 -13.39 4.05
CA ALA A 136 -19.90 -12.07 4.57
C ALA A 136 -19.18 -11.18 3.55
N GLY A 137 -18.50 -11.78 2.57
CA GLY A 137 -17.63 -11.08 1.64
C GLY A 137 -16.31 -10.68 2.29
N ASP A 138 -15.67 -9.63 1.77
CA ASP A 138 -14.44 -9.08 2.33
C ASP A 138 -14.74 -8.25 3.59
N ILE A 139 -14.18 -8.64 4.74
CA ILE A 139 -14.34 -7.93 6.02
C ILE A 139 -13.81 -6.50 5.97
N LYS A 140 -12.92 -6.18 5.02
CA LYS A 140 -12.39 -4.82 4.84
C LYS A 140 -13.47 -3.77 4.61
N TYR A 141 -14.59 -4.14 4.00
CA TYR A 141 -15.73 -3.24 3.85
C TYR A 141 -16.35 -2.82 5.18
N VAL A 142 -16.18 -3.60 6.25
CA VAL A 142 -16.59 -3.20 7.60
C VAL A 142 -15.50 -2.35 8.26
N TRP A 143 -14.23 -2.70 8.04
CA TRP A 143 -13.10 -1.96 8.60
C TRP A 143 -12.94 -0.57 8.00
N GLU A 144 -13.29 -0.36 6.73
CA GLU A 144 -13.03 0.89 6.01
C GLU A 144 -13.64 2.12 6.71
N ARG A 145 -14.94 2.07 7.05
CA ARG A 145 -15.58 3.14 7.84
C ARG A 145 -14.98 3.22 9.25
N SER A 146 -14.68 2.08 9.87
CA SER A 146 -14.10 1.99 11.22
C SER A 146 -12.64 2.44 11.31
N ARG A 147 -11.99 2.78 10.19
CA ARG A 147 -10.68 3.46 10.17
C ARG A 147 -10.81 4.95 10.43
N PHE A 148 -11.99 5.55 10.25
CA PHE A 148 -12.21 7.00 10.42
C PHE A 148 -11.39 7.90 9.48
N THR A 149 -11.04 7.41 8.28
CA THR A 149 -10.34 8.24 7.27
C THR A 149 -11.18 9.43 6.80
N PHE A 150 -12.51 9.35 6.89
CA PHE A 150 -13.42 10.44 6.57
C PHE A 150 -13.29 11.66 7.51
N LEU A 151 -12.65 11.51 8.68
CA LEU A 151 -12.40 12.65 9.57
C LEU A 151 -11.53 13.71 8.90
N TYR A 152 -10.64 13.32 8.00
CA TYR A 152 -9.79 14.26 7.27
C TYR A 152 -10.60 15.15 6.32
N ASP A 153 -11.68 14.66 5.72
CA ASP A 153 -12.55 15.50 4.89
C ASP A 153 -13.26 16.56 5.75
N LEU A 154 -13.73 16.21 6.95
CA LEU A 154 -14.38 17.15 7.89
C LEU A 154 -13.39 18.20 8.42
N ILE A 155 -12.19 17.78 8.83
CA ILE A 155 -11.15 18.67 9.34
C ILE A 155 -10.68 19.64 8.25
N ARG A 156 -10.47 19.15 7.03
CA ARG A 156 -10.13 20.01 5.89
C ARG A 156 -11.25 20.98 5.56
N TYR A 157 -12.51 20.53 5.65
CA TYR A 157 -13.66 21.37 5.39
C TYR A 157 -13.74 22.55 6.36
N ASP A 158 -13.52 22.32 7.66
CA ASP A 158 -13.42 23.41 8.65
C ASP A 158 -12.38 24.47 8.27
N HIS A 159 -11.19 24.03 7.84
CA HIS A 159 -10.12 24.95 7.45
C HIS A 159 -10.47 25.76 6.19
N HIS A 160 -10.99 25.11 5.15
CA HIS A 160 -11.26 25.73 3.84
C HIS A 160 -12.55 26.56 3.80
N PHE A 161 -13.54 26.23 4.65
CA PHE A 161 -14.86 26.88 4.69
C PHE A 161 -15.11 27.69 5.97
N LYS A 162 -14.21 27.65 6.94
CA LYS A 162 -14.35 28.33 8.25
C LYS A 162 -15.61 27.88 9.01
N GLU A 163 -15.90 26.58 8.93
CA GLU A 163 -16.96 25.92 9.68
C GLU A 163 -16.39 25.14 10.88
N ASP A 164 -17.27 24.55 11.68
CA ASP A 164 -16.92 23.67 12.81
C ASP A 164 -17.68 22.33 12.71
N GLN A 165 -16.99 21.26 12.34
CA GLN A 165 -17.54 19.90 12.28
C GLN A 165 -17.33 19.10 13.59
N SER A 166 -16.83 19.70 14.66
CA SER A 166 -16.43 19.00 15.89
C SER A 166 -17.56 18.19 16.54
N GLU A 167 -18.79 18.69 16.56
CA GLU A 167 -19.96 17.98 17.09
C GLU A 167 -20.16 16.64 16.36
N LYS A 168 -20.17 16.68 15.01
CA LYS A 168 -20.30 15.49 14.17
C LYS A 168 -19.16 14.51 14.38
N VAL A 169 -17.93 15.01 14.49
CA VAL A 169 -16.73 14.20 14.70
C VAL A 169 -16.81 13.44 16.02
N PHE A 170 -17.09 14.11 17.13
CA PHE A 170 -17.16 13.45 18.43
C PHE A 170 -18.38 12.53 18.55
N TYR A 171 -19.51 12.88 17.93
CA TYR A 171 -20.66 11.99 17.82
C TYR A 171 -20.30 10.66 17.14
N GLU A 172 -19.63 10.68 15.99
CA GLU A 172 -19.24 9.46 15.27
C GLU A 172 -18.27 8.59 16.08
N ILE A 173 -17.33 9.21 16.81
CA ILE A 173 -16.39 8.50 17.67
C ILE A 173 -17.13 7.83 18.84
N GLU A 174 -17.99 8.57 19.55
CA GLU A 174 -18.76 8.03 20.67
C GLU A 174 -19.75 6.94 20.23
N ASP A 175 -20.43 7.12 19.09
CA ASP A 175 -21.33 6.11 18.53
C ASP A 175 -20.56 4.83 18.17
N TRP A 176 -19.36 4.95 17.60
CA TRP A 176 -18.49 3.78 17.38
C TRP A 176 -18.12 3.09 18.69
N ILE A 177 -17.70 3.84 19.72
CA ILE A 177 -17.33 3.28 21.03
C ILE A 177 -18.51 2.54 21.66
N LYS A 178 -19.71 3.12 21.59
CA LYS A 178 -20.95 2.50 22.06
C LYS A 178 -21.29 1.25 21.25
N ALA A 179 -21.01 1.25 19.95
CA ALA A 179 -21.32 0.16 19.04
C ALA A 179 -20.30 -0.99 19.06
N ASN A 180 -19.08 -0.79 19.56
CA ASN A 180 -17.99 -1.76 19.47
C ASN A 180 -17.47 -2.14 20.87
N PRO A 181 -18.07 -3.13 21.55
CA PRO A 181 -17.61 -3.58 22.85
C PRO A 181 -16.16 -4.07 22.77
N VAL A 182 -15.40 -3.89 23.87
CA VAL A 182 -13.98 -4.25 23.94
C VAL A 182 -13.78 -5.71 23.58
N ASN A 183 -12.83 -5.98 22.69
CA ASN A 183 -12.49 -7.33 22.23
C ASN A 183 -13.67 -8.12 21.58
N CYS A 184 -14.71 -7.43 21.11
CA CYS A 184 -15.84 -8.06 20.44
C CYS A 184 -16.07 -7.53 19.02
N GLY A 185 -16.64 -8.38 18.16
CA GLY A 185 -17.02 -8.03 16.81
C GLY A 185 -15.83 -7.89 15.84
N PRO A 186 -16.14 -7.56 14.57
CA PRO A 186 -15.16 -7.53 13.50
C PRO A 186 -14.09 -6.45 13.68
N ASN A 187 -14.41 -5.31 14.31
CA ASN A 187 -13.51 -4.15 14.40
C ASN A 187 -12.37 -4.32 15.42
N TRP A 188 -12.36 -5.42 16.19
CA TRP A 188 -11.28 -5.85 17.08
C TRP A 188 -10.45 -7.01 16.52
N ARG A 189 -10.75 -7.48 15.31
CA ARG A 189 -10.10 -8.67 14.71
C ARG A 189 -8.68 -8.39 14.21
N CYS A 190 -8.38 -7.17 13.79
CA CYS A 190 -7.11 -6.81 13.17
C CYS A 190 -6.49 -5.61 13.91
N SER A 191 -5.29 -5.81 14.46
CA SER A 191 -4.60 -4.80 15.28
C SER A 191 -4.16 -3.58 14.45
N GLN A 192 -3.79 -3.75 13.17
CA GLN A 192 -3.56 -2.61 12.27
C GLN A 192 -4.81 -1.71 12.13
N GLU A 193 -6.00 -2.28 12.04
CA GLU A 193 -7.24 -1.49 11.91
C GLU A 193 -7.54 -0.71 13.20
N ILE A 194 -7.19 -1.29 14.36
CA ILE A 194 -7.23 -0.60 15.64
C ILE A 194 -6.24 0.57 15.64
N SER A 195 -5.00 0.30 15.24
CA SER A 195 -3.93 1.30 15.17
C SER A 195 -4.28 2.49 14.27
N LEU A 196 -4.79 2.23 13.06
CA LEU A 196 -5.20 3.29 12.13
C LEU A 196 -6.33 4.15 12.67
N ARG A 197 -7.34 3.54 13.30
CA ARG A 197 -8.43 4.28 13.95
C ARG A 197 -7.90 5.17 15.07
N VAL A 198 -7.03 4.64 15.92
CA VAL A 198 -6.42 5.43 17.02
C VAL A 198 -5.59 6.58 16.49
N LEU A 199 -4.83 6.41 15.40
CA LEU A 199 -4.09 7.51 14.77
C LEU A 199 -5.03 8.58 14.21
N ASN A 200 -6.12 8.18 13.55
CA ASN A 200 -7.10 9.13 12.99
C ASN A 200 -7.88 9.86 14.09
N TRP A 201 -8.23 9.18 15.17
CA TRP A 201 -8.80 9.83 16.37
C TRP A 201 -7.80 10.78 17.04
N THR A 202 -6.53 10.39 17.11
CA THR A 202 -5.46 11.25 17.64
C THR A 202 -5.40 12.56 16.84
N PHE A 203 -5.39 12.49 15.50
CA PHE A 203 -5.40 13.69 14.65
C PHE A 203 -6.60 14.59 14.96
N ALA A 204 -7.81 14.02 15.02
CA ALA A 204 -9.03 14.77 15.32
C ALA A 204 -9.03 15.38 16.73
N LEU A 205 -8.56 14.64 17.74
CA LEU A 205 -8.44 15.14 19.11
C LEU A 205 -7.52 16.36 19.18
N TYR A 206 -6.36 16.33 18.52
CA TYR A 206 -5.44 17.46 18.50
C TYR A 206 -5.98 18.65 17.70
N TYR A 207 -6.65 18.42 16.57
CA TYR A 207 -7.26 19.48 15.77
C TYR A 207 -8.40 20.19 16.53
N TYR A 208 -9.32 19.41 17.11
CA TYR A 208 -10.47 19.92 17.87
C TYR A 208 -10.18 20.12 19.35
N LYS A 209 -8.91 20.19 19.75
CA LYS A 209 -8.54 20.21 21.16
C LYS A 209 -9.21 21.33 21.93
N TYR A 210 -9.49 22.49 21.31
CA TYR A 210 -10.16 23.63 21.95
C TYR A 210 -11.66 23.74 21.66
N SER A 211 -12.27 22.78 20.99
CA SER A 211 -13.71 22.82 20.74
C SER A 211 -14.49 22.59 22.04
N ASP A 212 -15.59 23.33 22.21
CA ASP A 212 -16.54 23.12 23.31
C ASP A 212 -17.23 21.75 23.23
N ASN A 213 -17.31 21.17 22.02
CA ASN A 213 -17.83 19.82 21.80
C ASN A 213 -16.89 18.72 22.32
N LEU A 214 -15.60 19.01 22.54
CA LEU A 214 -14.72 18.13 23.31
C LEU A 214 -14.96 18.34 24.81
N THR A 215 -16.06 17.80 25.31
CA THR A 215 -16.37 17.88 26.74
C THR A 215 -15.38 17.03 27.56
N ALA A 216 -15.27 17.29 28.87
CA ALA A 216 -14.46 16.46 29.75
C ALA A 216 -14.94 15.01 29.78
N GLU A 217 -16.25 14.77 29.66
CA GLU A 217 -16.84 13.44 29.60
C GLU A 217 -16.48 12.73 28.28
N THR A 218 -16.68 13.39 27.15
CA THR A 218 -16.30 12.91 25.81
C THR A 218 -14.82 12.53 25.78
N PHE A 219 -13.94 13.39 26.28
CA PHE A 219 -12.51 13.10 26.36
C PHE A 219 -12.20 11.85 27.19
N GLN A 220 -12.88 11.64 28.32
CA GLN A 220 -12.72 10.45 29.15
C GLN A 220 -13.28 9.17 28.49
N ILE A 221 -14.36 9.27 27.73
CA ILE A 221 -14.91 8.15 26.94
C ILE A 221 -13.89 7.72 25.88
N ILE A 222 -13.36 8.68 25.12
CA ILE A 222 -12.39 8.43 24.04
C ILE A 222 -11.08 7.87 24.62
N SER A 223 -10.54 8.49 25.68
CA SER A 223 -9.29 8.08 26.32
C SER A 223 -9.35 6.64 26.85
N ARG A 224 -10.47 6.24 27.48
CA ARG A 224 -10.70 4.84 27.91
C ARG A 224 -10.72 3.86 26.76
N SER A 225 -11.40 4.21 25.67
CA SER A 225 -11.43 3.38 24.48
C SER A 225 -10.03 3.25 23.85
N MET A 226 -9.25 4.34 23.80
CA MET A 226 -7.89 4.32 23.28
C MET A 226 -6.94 3.46 24.12
N ASP A 227 -6.96 3.56 25.46
CA ASP A 227 -6.17 2.68 26.34
C ASP A 227 -6.49 1.19 26.08
N GLN A 228 -7.78 0.84 26.01
CA GLN A 228 -8.22 -0.54 25.75
C GLN A 228 -7.76 -1.06 24.38
N GLN A 229 -7.85 -0.21 23.37
CA GLN A 229 -7.38 -0.49 22.02
C GLN A 229 -5.87 -0.69 21.98
N MET A 230 -5.10 0.17 22.64
CA MET A 230 -3.63 0.06 22.66
C MET A 230 -3.13 -1.11 23.50
N ARG A 231 -3.82 -1.48 24.59
CA ARG A 231 -3.58 -2.75 25.30
C ARG A 231 -3.77 -3.95 24.39
N HIS A 232 -4.83 -3.98 23.59
CA HIS A 232 -5.04 -5.04 22.62
C HIS A 232 -3.89 -5.10 21.60
N VAL A 233 -3.50 -3.97 21.01
CA VAL A 233 -2.40 -3.90 20.03
C VAL A 233 -1.09 -4.38 20.66
N ALA A 234 -0.73 -3.88 21.85
CA ALA A 234 0.47 -4.27 22.58
C ALA A 234 0.50 -5.78 22.88
N GLU A 235 -0.62 -6.35 23.31
CA GLU A 235 -0.72 -7.76 23.69
C GLU A 235 -0.67 -8.68 22.46
N ASN A 236 -1.15 -8.20 21.31
CA ASN A 236 -1.17 -8.95 20.04
C ASN A 236 0.05 -8.69 19.14
N ILE A 237 0.98 -7.80 19.51
CA ILE A 237 2.05 -7.30 18.64
C ILE A 237 2.95 -8.38 18.00
N GLN A 238 3.09 -9.54 18.65
CA GLN A 238 3.88 -10.65 18.09
C GLN A 238 3.17 -11.30 16.89
N PHE A 239 1.84 -11.20 16.80
CA PHE A 239 1.10 -11.68 15.64
C PHE A 239 1.49 -10.93 14.38
N SER A 240 1.51 -9.59 14.41
CA SER A 240 1.99 -8.81 13.27
C SER A 240 3.48 -9.02 13.04
N ARG A 241 4.31 -8.93 14.08
CA ARG A 241 5.78 -9.05 13.93
C ARG A 241 6.29 -10.44 13.51
N ILE A 242 5.49 -11.50 13.62
CA ILE A 242 5.90 -12.86 13.25
C ILE A 242 5.03 -13.45 12.14
N ALA A 243 3.69 -13.37 12.26
CA ALA A 243 2.78 -14.02 11.31
C ALA A 243 2.37 -13.12 10.13
N VAL A 244 2.34 -11.81 10.33
CA VAL A 244 1.92 -10.80 9.35
C VAL A 244 2.96 -9.68 9.28
N ARG A 245 4.23 -10.08 9.14
CA ARG A 245 5.39 -9.17 9.24
C ARG A 245 5.55 -8.36 7.95
N ASN A 246 4.63 -7.44 7.76
CA ASN A 246 4.51 -6.54 6.62
C ASN A 246 4.10 -5.14 7.15
N ASN A 247 3.39 -4.34 6.35
CA ASN A 247 2.92 -3.01 6.76
C ASN A 247 2.14 -3.02 8.10
N HIS A 248 1.48 -4.12 8.48
CA HIS A 248 0.79 -4.25 9.77
C HIS A 248 1.76 -4.05 10.94
N ALA A 249 2.93 -4.68 10.89
CA ALA A 249 3.92 -4.57 11.96
C ALA A 249 4.47 -3.13 12.05
N ILE A 250 4.69 -2.46 10.92
CA ILE A 250 5.13 -1.06 10.89
C ILE A 250 4.05 -0.15 11.49
N THR A 251 2.79 -0.30 11.08
CA THR A 251 1.68 0.50 11.61
C THR A 251 1.51 0.28 13.11
N GLU A 252 1.42 -0.96 13.57
CA GLU A 252 1.14 -1.28 14.97
C GLU A 252 2.27 -0.83 15.91
N THR A 253 3.53 -1.02 15.51
CA THR A 253 4.69 -0.59 16.32
C THR A 253 4.81 0.93 16.38
N LEU A 254 4.57 1.63 15.26
CA LEU A 254 4.54 3.09 15.25
C LEU A 254 3.41 3.63 16.13
N THR A 255 2.20 3.07 16.06
CA THR A 255 1.10 3.56 16.89
C THR A 255 1.36 3.35 18.38
N LEU A 256 2.00 2.24 18.79
CA LEU A 256 2.43 2.06 20.17
C LEU A 256 3.42 3.15 20.61
N TYR A 257 4.40 3.46 19.74
CA TYR A 257 5.34 4.55 19.99
C TYR A 257 4.62 5.89 20.18
N LEU A 258 3.81 6.28 19.18
CA LEU A 258 3.16 7.58 19.15
C LEU A 258 2.12 7.75 20.25
N VAL A 259 1.34 6.72 20.59
CA VAL A 259 0.38 6.82 21.71
C VAL A 259 1.13 6.93 23.04
N GLY A 260 2.19 6.15 23.24
CA GLY A 260 3.03 6.26 24.43
C GLY A 260 3.70 7.64 24.57
N LEU A 261 4.04 8.27 23.45
CA LEU A 261 4.61 9.62 23.40
C LEU A 261 3.56 10.72 23.67
N LEU A 262 2.41 10.67 22.99
CA LEU A 262 1.41 11.73 22.98
C LEU A 262 0.46 11.69 24.18
N TYR A 263 0.31 10.51 24.81
CA TYR A 263 -0.60 10.27 25.94
C TYR A 263 0.16 9.63 27.11
N PRO A 264 1.12 10.36 27.72
CA PRO A 264 2.01 9.79 28.75
C PRO A 264 1.28 9.37 30.03
N PHE A 265 0.02 9.79 30.20
CA PHE A 265 -0.81 9.45 31.37
C PHE A 265 -1.45 8.05 31.31
N PHE A 266 -1.38 7.32 30.18
CA PHE A 266 -1.82 5.93 30.17
C PHE A 266 -0.89 5.06 31.03
N PRO A 267 -1.40 4.08 31.79
CA PRO A 267 -0.56 3.32 32.73
C PRO A 267 0.63 2.57 32.08
N GLU A 268 0.50 2.19 30.81
CA GLU A 268 1.52 1.45 30.05
C GLU A 268 2.20 2.33 28.99
N SER A 269 1.97 3.66 29.01
CA SER A 269 2.43 4.60 27.98
C SER A 269 3.94 4.53 27.75
N GLU A 270 4.74 4.53 28.82
CA GLU A 270 6.20 4.47 28.78
C GLU A 270 6.67 3.17 28.11
N ARG A 271 6.09 2.03 28.53
CA ARG A 271 6.40 0.72 27.94
C ARG A 271 6.00 0.65 26.47
N TRP A 272 4.86 1.22 26.08
CA TRP A 272 4.44 1.30 24.67
C TRP A 272 5.39 2.18 23.86
N LYS A 273 5.81 3.32 24.42
CA LYS A 273 6.76 4.24 23.78
C LYS A 273 8.08 3.54 23.48
N GLU A 274 8.71 2.98 24.51
CA GLU A 274 10.03 2.33 24.39
C GLU A 274 10.02 1.13 23.44
N ASN A 275 9.06 0.23 23.61
CA ASN A 275 8.98 -0.97 22.78
C ASN A 275 8.51 -0.66 21.35
N GLY A 276 7.52 0.22 21.21
CA GLY A 276 7.01 0.66 19.92
C GLY A 276 8.11 1.29 19.07
N LYS A 277 8.91 2.20 19.66
CA LYS A 277 10.05 2.83 18.98
C LYS A 277 11.08 1.80 18.52
N LYS A 278 11.56 0.99 19.46
CA LYS A 278 12.54 -0.07 19.19
C LYS A 278 12.07 -1.03 18.09
N TRP A 279 10.81 -1.45 18.14
CA TRP A 279 10.28 -2.39 17.14
C TRP A 279 10.05 -1.71 15.80
N PHE A 280 9.60 -0.45 15.77
CA PHE A 280 9.45 0.30 14.54
C PHE A 280 10.79 0.41 13.80
N GLU A 281 11.87 0.76 14.50
CA GLU A 281 13.23 0.82 13.93
C GLU A 281 13.65 -0.54 13.34
N GLN A 282 13.42 -1.62 14.08
CA GLN A 282 13.71 -2.99 13.61
C GLN A 282 12.88 -3.39 12.39
N GLU A 283 11.62 -2.94 12.31
CA GLU A 283 10.77 -3.23 11.16
C GLU A 283 11.16 -2.37 9.96
N ILE A 284 11.51 -1.09 10.11
CA ILE A 284 12.01 -0.27 9.01
C ILE A 284 13.31 -0.85 8.43
N GLU A 285 14.27 -1.22 9.27
CA GLU A 285 15.53 -1.84 8.84
C GLU A 285 15.29 -3.16 8.10
N TYR A 286 14.38 -4.00 8.60
CA TYR A 286 14.09 -5.31 8.01
C TYR A 286 13.27 -5.23 6.72
N GLN A 287 12.31 -4.30 6.66
CA GLN A 287 11.28 -4.29 5.63
C GLN A 287 11.63 -3.41 4.41
N ILE A 288 12.58 -2.49 4.56
CA ILE A 288 13.09 -1.64 3.48
C ILE A 288 14.55 -2.03 3.23
N ASP A 289 14.86 -2.52 2.03
CA ASP A 289 16.21 -2.93 1.66
C ASP A 289 17.14 -1.71 1.46
N GLN A 290 18.44 -1.93 1.32
CA GLN A 290 19.45 -0.87 1.22
C GLN A 290 19.31 0.02 -0.03
N ASP A 291 18.65 -0.49 -1.07
CA ASP A 291 18.31 0.27 -2.27
C ASP A 291 16.98 1.04 -2.15
N GLY A 292 16.28 0.92 -1.01
CA GLY A 292 15.01 1.59 -0.73
C GLY A 292 13.78 0.80 -1.11
N THR A 293 13.92 -0.37 -1.73
CA THR A 293 12.77 -1.19 -2.11
C THR A 293 12.12 -1.84 -0.91
N TYR A 294 10.79 -1.99 -0.98
CA TYR A 294 9.97 -2.47 0.13
C TYR A 294 9.55 -3.93 -0.04
N LEU A 295 9.59 -4.73 1.03
CA LEU A 295 9.42 -6.19 0.96
C LEU A 295 8.10 -6.68 0.34
N GLN A 296 7.06 -5.84 0.29
CA GLN A 296 5.75 -6.26 -0.21
C GLN A 296 5.63 -6.11 -1.73
N PHE A 297 6.67 -5.61 -2.39
CA PHE A 297 6.73 -5.47 -3.84
C PHE A 297 5.52 -4.69 -4.41
N SER A 298 5.05 -3.68 -3.69
CA SER A 298 3.83 -2.93 -4.01
C SER A 298 4.08 -1.43 -3.81
N MET A 299 3.78 -0.64 -4.85
CA MET A 299 3.89 0.81 -4.78
C MET A 299 2.91 1.38 -3.74
N ASN A 300 1.68 0.85 -3.69
CA ASN A 300 0.66 1.33 -2.75
C ASN A 300 1.01 1.02 -1.29
N TYR A 301 1.53 -0.18 -1.01
CA TYR A 301 1.96 -0.50 0.35
C TYR A 301 3.25 0.20 0.75
N HIS A 302 4.13 0.53 -0.20
CA HIS A 302 5.27 1.39 0.09
C HIS A 302 4.81 2.81 0.43
N ARG A 303 3.78 3.34 -0.24
CA ARG A 303 3.15 4.62 0.12
C ARG A 303 2.53 4.63 1.52
N VAL A 304 1.98 3.50 1.98
CA VAL A 304 1.56 3.38 3.39
C VAL A 304 2.75 3.58 4.32
N VAL A 305 3.89 2.97 4.02
CA VAL A 305 5.11 3.13 4.83
C VAL A 305 5.64 4.57 4.78
N VAL A 306 5.57 5.24 3.62
CA VAL A 306 5.91 6.67 3.49
C VAL A 306 5.06 7.53 4.44
N GLN A 307 3.74 7.34 4.47
CA GLN A 307 2.85 8.06 5.39
C GLN A 307 3.24 7.84 6.86
N LEU A 308 3.56 6.60 7.23
CA LEU A 308 3.94 6.24 8.60
C LEU A 308 5.33 6.80 8.98
N LEU A 309 6.28 6.79 8.04
CA LEU A 309 7.59 7.43 8.23
C LEU A 309 7.44 8.94 8.44
N THR A 310 6.62 9.62 7.65
CA THR A 310 6.36 11.06 7.83
C THR A 310 5.82 11.33 9.24
N TRP A 311 4.80 10.58 9.67
CA TRP A 311 4.23 10.70 11.02
C TRP A 311 5.27 10.47 12.10
N GLY A 312 6.00 9.36 12.03
CA GLY A 312 7.02 9.00 13.01
C GLY A 312 8.10 10.05 13.12
N LEU A 313 8.77 10.36 12.00
CA LEU A 313 9.89 11.30 11.96
C LEU A 313 9.48 12.66 12.48
N LYS A 314 8.35 13.21 11.99
CA LYS A 314 7.92 14.54 12.37
C LYS A 314 7.45 14.63 13.82
N LEU A 315 6.67 13.67 14.32
CA LEU A 315 6.23 13.69 15.72
C LEU A 315 7.38 13.41 16.69
N SER A 316 8.36 12.58 16.32
CA SER A 316 9.56 12.41 17.14
C SER A 316 10.34 13.73 17.26
N GLU A 317 10.58 14.42 16.13
CA GLU A 317 11.26 15.73 16.09
C GLU A 317 10.56 16.76 16.98
N LEU A 318 9.24 16.91 16.82
CA LEU A 318 8.44 17.88 17.58
C LEU A 318 8.49 17.65 19.10
N ASN A 319 8.72 16.41 19.52
CA ASN A 319 8.80 16.03 20.93
C ASN A 319 10.25 15.86 21.43
N GLY A 320 11.25 16.31 20.66
CA GLY A 320 12.66 16.24 21.05
C GLY A 320 13.23 14.82 21.08
N GLU A 321 12.59 13.87 20.40
CA GLU A 321 13.10 12.53 20.20
C GLU A 321 13.63 12.33 18.76
N GLN A 322 14.48 11.34 18.60
CA GLN A 322 14.98 10.92 17.28
C GLN A 322 14.92 9.40 17.16
N PHE A 323 14.78 8.90 15.94
CA PHE A 323 15.04 7.49 15.64
C PHE A 323 16.53 7.27 15.37
N SER A 324 16.93 6.02 15.27
CA SER A 324 18.23 5.60 14.75
C SER A 324 18.41 6.01 13.28
N ASP A 325 19.67 6.26 12.89
CA ASP A 325 20.06 6.73 11.54
C ASP A 325 19.53 5.83 10.42
N ILE A 326 19.38 4.53 10.68
CA ILE A 326 18.86 3.56 9.71
C ILE A 326 17.44 3.93 9.26
N VAL A 327 16.59 4.52 10.11
CA VAL A 327 15.24 4.94 9.73
C VAL A 327 15.28 6.08 8.73
N TYR A 328 16.17 7.06 8.94
CA TYR A 328 16.34 8.20 8.04
C TYR A 328 16.94 7.77 6.70
N ASP A 329 17.95 6.90 6.71
CA ASP A 329 18.52 6.31 5.50
C ASP A 329 17.44 5.58 4.67
N ARG A 330 16.65 4.69 5.31
CA ARG A 330 15.60 3.95 4.61
C ARG A 330 14.45 4.83 4.12
N ALA A 331 14.14 5.91 4.84
CA ALA A 331 13.15 6.89 4.39
C ALA A 331 13.63 7.65 3.15
N GLU A 332 14.89 8.08 3.12
CA GLU A 332 15.49 8.72 1.95
C GLU A 332 15.58 7.77 0.75
N LYS A 333 16.00 6.52 0.96
CA LYS A 333 16.05 5.51 -0.10
C LYS A 333 14.67 5.17 -0.65
N SER A 334 13.64 5.16 0.21
CA SER A 334 12.25 5.01 -0.22
C SER A 334 11.80 6.16 -1.12
N LEU A 335 12.13 7.41 -0.76
CA LEU A 335 11.87 8.57 -1.61
C LEU A 335 12.58 8.44 -2.95
N GLN A 336 13.86 8.07 -2.96
CA GLN A 336 14.64 7.90 -4.18
C GLN A 336 14.00 6.86 -5.11
N PHE A 337 13.67 5.68 -4.58
CA PHE A 337 13.02 4.62 -5.36
C PHE A 337 11.68 5.08 -5.93
N LEU A 338 10.75 5.54 -5.09
CA LEU A 338 9.41 5.93 -5.54
C LEU A 338 9.42 7.13 -6.49
N ARG A 339 10.30 8.12 -6.27
CA ARG A 339 10.48 9.26 -7.18
C ARG A 339 11.05 8.84 -8.54
N THR A 340 11.90 7.81 -8.56
CA THR A 340 12.43 7.22 -9.80
C THR A 340 11.34 6.49 -10.58
N CYS A 341 10.44 5.79 -9.88
CA CYS A 341 9.27 5.12 -10.47
C CYS A 341 8.15 6.06 -10.93
N GLN A 342 8.19 7.34 -10.54
CA GLN A 342 7.10 8.27 -10.73
C GLN A 342 7.18 8.98 -12.09
N ASP A 343 6.05 9.05 -12.77
CA ASP A 343 5.81 9.94 -13.90
C ASP A 343 5.69 11.40 -13.43
N ASP A 344 6.43 12.30 -14.08
CA ASP A 344 6.57 13.70 -13.65
C ASP A 344 5.33 14.56 -13.94
N THR A 345 4.50 14.16 -14.90
CA THR A 345 3.30 14.90 -15.31
C THR A 345 2.13 14.63 -14.37
N SER A 346 1.79 13.36 -14.20
CA SER A 346 0.63 12.91 -13.43
C SER A 346 0.92 12.75 -11.94
N GLY A 347 2.19 12.57 -11.56
CA GLY A 347 2.58 12.16 -10.21
C GLY A 347 2.28 10.69 -9.92
N TRP A 348 1.86 9.91 -10.93
CA TRP A 348 1.51 8.50 -10.78
C TRP A 348 2.73 7.60 -10.90
N LEU A 349 2.63 6.40 -10.33
CA LEU A 349 3.58 5.31 -10.50
C LEU A 349 2.89 4.16 -11.28
N PRO A 350 3.67 3.21 -11.83
CA PRO A 350 3.16 1.90 -12.22
C PRO A 350 2.21 1.34 -11.15
N ASN A 351 1.04 0.86 -11.56
CA ASN A 351 0.07 0.24 -10.65
C ASN A 351 0.51 -1.19 -10.34
N TYR A 352 1.68 -1.30 -9.72
CA TYR A 352 2.42 -2.54 -9.60
C TYR A 352 2.36 -3.10 -8.18
N GLY A 353 2.16 -4.41 -8.10
CA GLY A 353 1.96 -5.14 -6.86
C GLY A 353 0.55 -4.97 -6.31
N ASN A 354 0.34 -5.55 -5.13
CA ASN A 354 -0.93 -5.49 -4.42
C ASN A 354 -1.40 -4.05 -4.15
N ASN A 355 -2.58 -3.69 -4.64
CA ASN A 355 -3.19 -2.40 -4.42
C ASN A 355 -4.63 -2.58 -3.94
N ASP A 356 -4.90 -2.12 -2.72
CA ASP A 356 -6.19 -2.28 -2.05
C ASP A 356 -6.89 -0.97 -1.72
N GLY A 357 -6.47 0.11 -2.39
CA GLY A 357 -7.01 1.44 -2.10
C GLY A 357 -6.50 2.04 -0.80
N ALA A 358 -5.48 1.45 -0.13
CA ALA A 358 -4.96 2.02 1.11
C ALA A 358 -4.36 3.42 0.89
N LEU A 359 -5.04 4.41 1.47
CA LEU A 359 -4.58 5.78 1.68
C LEU A 359 -5.16 6.21 3.03
N PHE A 360 -4.37 6.13 4.09
CA PHE A 360 -4.88 6.20 5.46
C PHE A 360 -5.05 7.62 5.99
N PHE A 361 -4.28 8.57 5.44
CA PHE A 361 -4.33 9.97 5.84
C PHE A 361 -4.57 10.88 4.61
N PRO A 362 -5.75 10.80 3.93
CA PRO A 362 -6.03 11.57 2.72
C PRO A 362 -6.21 13.06 3.02
N LEU A 363 -5.10 13.80 3.04
CA LEU A 363 -5.04 15.21 3.43
C LEU A 363 -5.10 16.20 2.24
N THR A 364 -5.45 15.71 1.04
CA THR A 364 -5.54 16.51 -0.19
C THR A 364 -6.72 16.09 -1.07
N ASN A 365 -7.02 16.88 -2.10
CA ASN A 365 -7.95 16.49 -3.17
C ASN A 365 -7.27 15.75 -4.34
N SER A 366 -5.96 15.51 -4.28
CA SER A 366 -5.25 14.78 -5.33
C SER A 366 -5.90 13.42 -5.60
N HIS A 367 -5.89 13.02 -6.88
CA HIS A 367 -6.36 11.71 -7.29
C HIS A 367 -5.62 10.60 -6.52
N PHE A 368 -6.31 9.50 -6.18
CA PHE A 368 -5.72 8.40 -5.39
C PHE A 368 -4.39 7.86 -5.96
N ARG A 369 -4.19 7.91 -7.27
CA ARG A 369 -2.94 7.45 -7.90
C ARG A 369 -1.82 8.48 -7.92
N ASP A 370 -2.05 9.71 -7.48
CA ASP A 370 -1.03 10.73 -7.34
C ASP A 370 -0.28 10.55 -6.01
N TYR A 371 1.03 10.33 -6.09
CA TYR A 371 1.89 10.07 -4.93
C TYR A 371 2.61 11.34 -4.46
N ARG A 372 2.50 12.45 -5.20
CA ARG A 372 3.15 13.72 -4.84
C ARG A 372 2.80 14.19 -3.42
N PRO A 373 1.56 14.05 -2.89
CA PRO A 373 1.30 14.53 -1.53
C PRO A 373 2.13 13.82 -0.47
N GLN A 374 2.11 12.49 -0.47
CA GLN A 374 2.84 11.67 0.52
C GLN A 374 4.36 11.81 0.36
N LEU A 375 4.86 11.85 -0.89
CA LEU A 375 6.28 12.01 -1.16
C LEU A 375 6.78 13.42 -0.79
N SER A 376 5.99 14.47 -1.04
CA SER A 376 6.32 15.85 -0.65
C SER A 376 6.40 15.99 0.86
N ALA A 377 5.45 15.41 1.59
CA ALA A 377 5.41 15.49 3.05
C ALA A 377 6.61 14.77 3.69
N LEU A 378 6.97 13.57 3.21
CA LEU A 378 8.17 12.88 3.70
C LEU A 378 9.45 13.64 3.32
N ALA A 379 9.54 14.13 2.08
CA ALA A 379 10.70 14.87 1.62
C ALA A 379 10.92 16.16 2.42
N GLY A 380 9.87 16.94 2.69
CA GLY A 380 10.00 18.14 3.52
C GLY A 380 10.37 17.82 4.98
N THR A 381 9.91 16.69 5.52
CA THR A 381 10.33 16.19 6.84
C THR A 381 11.83 15.87 6.87
N LEU A 382 12.35 15.32 5.76
CA LEU A 382 13.77 15.03 5.57
C LEU A 382 14.59 16.23 5.02
N LYS A 383 13.96 17.39 4.83
CA LYS A 383 14.58 18.61 4.25
C LYS A 383 15.15 18.39 2.83
N ILE A 384 14.44 17.60 2.02
CA ILE A 384 14.77 17.23 0.64
C ILE A 384 13.81 17.93 -0.34
N ASN A 385 14.35 18.47 -1.44
CA ASN A 385 13.57 18.95 -2.58
C ASN A 385 13.46 17.86 -3.66
N LEU A 386 12.23 17.42 -3.97
CA LEU A 386 11.96 16.44 -5.05
C LEU A 386 11.83 17.08 -6.45
N GLY A 387 11.91 18.40 -6.52
CA GLY A 387 11.78 19.18 -7.75
C GLY A 387 10.34 19.27 -8.27
N TYR A 388 9.33 19.09 -7.41
CA TYR A 388 7.94 19.31 -7.79
C TYR A 388 7.66 20.79 -8.00
N SER A 389 6.77 21.09 -8.95
CA SER A 389 6.13 22.39 -9.03
C SER A 389 5.13 22.57 -7.90
N ASP A 390 4.64 23.80 -7.75
CA ASP A 390 3.52 24.09 -6.86
C ASP A 390 2.24 23.40 -7.36
N GLY A 391 1.37 23.03 -6.41
CA GLY A 391 0.11 22.36 -6.69
C GLY A 391 -0.58 21.84 -5.44
N ILE A 392 -1.81 21.33 -5.59
CA ILE A 392 -2.66 20.90 -4.47
C ILE A 392 -2.06 19.79 -3.60
N TRP A 393 -1.06 19.07 -4.12
CA TRP A 393 -0.33 18.05 -3.38
C TRP A 393 0.48 18.61 -2.19
N GLN A 394 0.78 19.91 -2.16
CA GLN A 394 1.48 20.55 -1.04
C GLN A 394 0.64 20.62 0.24
N GLU A 395 -0.69 20.50 0.13
CA GLU A 395 -1.61 20.63 1.27
C GLU A 395 -1.30 19.61 2.39
N GLU A 396 -0.97 18.36 2.05
CA GLU A 396 -0.64 17.32 3.04
C GLU A 396 0.61 17.67 3.86
N ALA A 397 1.63 18.26 3.23
CA ALA A 397 2.82 18.71 3.95
C ALA A 397 2.45 19.81 4.98
N GLY A 398 1.57 20.74 4.59
CA GLY A 398 1.03 21.77 5.49
C GLY A 398 0.33 21.19 6.71
N TRP A 399 -0.60 20.24 6.51
CA TRP A 399 -1.32 19.56 7.60
C TRP A 399 -0.41 18.80 8.57
N LEU A 400 0.77 18.39 8.12
CA LEU A 400 1.76 17.67 8.91
C LEU A 400 2.84 18.62 9.50
N GLY A 401 2.64 19.94 9.41
CA GLY A 401 3.58 20.94 9.96
C GLY A 401 4.92 20.97 9.23
N VAL A 402 4.91 20.66 7.93
CA VAL A 402 6.07 20.63 7.05
C VAL A 402 6.02 21.87 6.14
N THR A 403 6.23 23.04 6.74
CA THR A 403 6.01 24.35 6.10
C THR A 403 7.27 25.21 6.00
N ASP A 404 8.26 24.98 6.87
CA ASP A 404 9.37 25.93 7.12
C ASP A 404 10.78 25.40 6.85
N ASN A 405 10.92 24.23 6.26
CA ASN A 405 12.23 23.69 5.92
C ASN A 405 12.62 24.08 4.49
N LEU A 406 13.44 25.13 4.34
CA LEU A 406 14.17 25.35 3.10
C LEU A 406 14.95 24.07 2.78
N PRO A 407 14.71 23.44 1.62
CA PRO A 407 15.32 22.17 1.32
C PRO A 407 16.83 22.35 1.20
N VAL A 408 17.57 21.51 1.91
CA VAL A 408 19.05 21.58 1.98
C VAL A 408 19.67 20.76 0.85
N ARG A 409 18.93 19.76 0.34
CA ARG A 409 19.41 18.81 -0.67
C ARG A 409 18.34 18.55 -1.73
N LYS A 410 18.75 18.40 -2.99
CA LYS A 410 17.88 18.02 -4.11
C LYS A 410 18.03 16.54 -4.45
N ILE A 411 16.92 15.83 -4.59
CA ILE A 411 16.84 14.51 -5.23
C ILE A 411 15.92 14.68 -6.43
N SER A 412 16.44 14.60 -7.64
CA SER A 412 15.61 14.49 -8.84
C SER A 412 15.34 13.03 -9.17
N GLY A 413 14.20 12.74 -9.80
CA GLY A 413 13.95 11.43 -10.39
C GLY A 413 14.92 11.08 -11.53
N GLY A 414 15.70 12.07 -12.00
CA GLY A 414 16.78 11.92 -12.98
C GLY A 414 16.32 11.43 -14.35
N SER A 415 17.28 11.40 -15.27
CA SER A 415 17.20 10.62 -16.51
C SER A 415 18.34 9.61 -16.50
N GLY A 416 18.10 8.41 -16.99
CA GLY A 416 19.09 7.33 -17.04
C GLY A 416 18.51 5.97 -16.67
N ALA A 417 19.38 4.98 -16.70
CA ALA A 417 19.12 3.63 -16.23
C ALA A 417 19.32 3.55 -14.71
N PHE A 418 18.36 2.95 -14.01
CA PHE A 418 18.38 2.76 -12.56
C PHE A 418 18.16 1.29 -12.22
N GLU A 419 18.95 0.80 -11.27
CA GLU A 419 18.91 -0.58 -10.81
C GLU A 419 18.67 -0.61 -9.30
N PHE A 420 17.57 -1.23 -8.90
CA PHE A 420 17.23 -1.54 -7.52
C PHE A 420 17.25 -3.05 -7.38
N ALA A 421 18.45 -3.64 -7.48
CA ALA A 421 18.67 -5.07 -7.64
C ALA A 421 18.18 -5.91 -6.45
N SER A 422 18.10 -5.33 -5.24
CA SER A 422 17.66 -6.07 -4.05
C SER A 422 16.16 -6.34 -4.10
N GLY A 423 15.39 -5.34 -4.50
CA GLY A 423 13.96 -5.48 -4.81
C GLY A 423 13.70 -6.09 -6.18
N GLY A 424 14.68 -5.99 -7.10
CA GLY A 424 14.63 -6.45 -8.49
C GLY A 424 13.79 -5.55 -9.38
N TYR A 425 14.01 -4.24 -9.32
CA TYR A 425 13.39 -3.26 -10.20
C TYR A 425 14.44 -2.60 -11.08
N TYR A 426 14.12 -2.43 -12.36
CA TYR A 426 15.01 -1.87 -13.35
C TYR A 426 14.22 -0.83 -14.13
N LEU A 427 14.73 0.40 -14.16
CA LEU A 427 14.04 1.51 -14.80
C LEU A 427 14.96 2.18 -15.81
N LEU A 428 14.39 2.66 -16.91
CA LEU A 428 15.03 3.61 -17.79
C LEU A 428 14.10 4.82 -17.89
N LYS A 429 14.52 5.93 -17.29
CA LYS A 429 13.77 7.19 -17.30
C LYS A 429 14.39 8.15 -18.29
N GLU A 430 13.59 8.63 -19.22
CA GLU A 430 13.94 9.66 -20.20
C GLU A 430 12.97 10.83 -20.06
N LYS A 431 13.20 11.90 -20.81
CA LYS A 431 12.32 13.08 -20.78
C LYS A 431 10.86 12.76 -21.14
N GLU A 432 10.66 11.90 -22.13
CA GLU A 432 9.32 11.59 -22.68
C GLU A 432 8.82 10.21 -22.29
N SER A 433 9.68 9.33 -21.73
CA SER A 433 9.33 7.94 -21.50
C SER A 433 9.88 7.40 -20.18
N LEU A 434 9.14 6.45 -19.59
CA LEU A 434 9.61 5.63 -18.48
C LEU A 434 9.39 4.16 -18.84
N THR A 435 10.48 3.41 -18.87
CA THR A 435 10.47 1.95 -19.02
C THR A 435 10.65 1.35 -17.63
N PHE A 436 9.69 0.56 -17.15
CA PHE A 436 9.74 -0.10 -15.86
C PHE A 436 9.74 -1.61 -16.04
N LEU A 437 10.69 -2.29 -15.39
CA LEU A 437 10.87 -3.73 -15.47
C LEU A 437 10.97 -4.35 -14.08
N ARG A 438 10.35 -5.52 -13.93
CA ARG A 438 10.49 -6.37 -12.75
C ARG A 438 11.43 -7.54 -13.05
N CYS A 439 12.46 -7.77 -12.25
CA CYS A 439 13.25 -9.01 -12.29
C CYS A 439 13.95 -9.28 -10.94
N GLY A 440 13.37 -10.09 -10.07
CA GLY A 440 13.97 -10.30 -8.75
C GLY A 440 13.60 -11.57 -8.03
N ASN A 441 14.45 -11.83 -7.03
CA ASN A 441 14.38 -12.97 -6.15
C ASN A 441 13.43 -12.68 -4.98
N TYR A 442 12.63 -13.67 -4.61
CA TYR A 442 11.77 -13.54 -3.44
C TYR A 442 12.48 -14.06 -2.19
N LYS A 443 12.92 -13.12 -1.35
CA LYS A 443 13.32 -13.38 0.06
C LYS A 443 12.12 -13.39 1.00
N ASN A 444 11.09 -12.62 0.65
CA ASN A 444 9.85 -12.47 1.37
C ASN A 444 8.67 -12.93 0.51
N ARG A 445 7.48 -13.05 1.11
CA ARG A 445 6.29 -13.61 0.44
C ARG A 445 5.92 -12.80 -0.83
N PRO A 446 5.93 -13.43 -2.02
CA PRO A 446 5.45 -12.79 -3.24
C PRO A 446 3.93 -12.62 -3.22
N PHE A 447 3.43 -11.72 -4.07
CA PHE A 447 1.99 -11.47 -4.22
C PHE A 447 1.48 -11.76 -5.62
N GLN A 448 2.25 -11.43 -6.65
CA GLN A 448 1.95 -11.69 -8.06
C GLN A 448 3.06 -12.54 -8.69
N ALA A 449 2.77 -13.18 -9.81
CA ALA A 449 3.67 -14.03 -10.59
C ALA A 449 4.11 -13.31 -11.89
N ASP A 450 5.00 -12.33 -11.74
CA ASP A 450 5.14 -11.18 -12.65
C ASP A 450 6.59 -10.79 -12.98
N ASN A 451 7.56 -11.68 -12.76
CA ASN A 451 8.92 -11.44 -13.21
C ASN A 451 8.99 -11.21 -14.72
N LEU A 452 9.92 -10.36 -15.11
CA LEU A 452 10.12 -9.80 -16.44
C LEU A 452 8.92 -8.99 -16.98
N HIS A 453 7.94 -8.62 -16.14
CA HIS A 453 6.90 -7.65 -16.50
C HIS A 453 7.53 -6.35 -17.02
N LEU A 454 7.00 -5.84 -18.13
CA LEU A 454 7.37 -4.56 -18.74
C LEU A 454 6.19 -3.59 -18.69
N ASP A 455 6.38 -2.46 -18.02
CA ASP A 455 5.43 -1.35 -18.01
C ASP A 455 6.05 -0.16 -18.78
N LEU A 456 5.31 0.41 -19.74
CA LEU A 456 5.80 1.51 -20.57
C LEU A 456 4.93 2.75 -20.41
N TRP A 457 5.57 3.87 -20.07
CA TRP A 457 4.93 5.18 -20.00
C TRP A 457 5.50 6.11 -21.04
N VAL A 458 4.63 6.92 -21.64
CA VAL A 458 5.00 7.99 -22.57
C VAL A 458 4.17 9.23 -22.25
N ASN A 459 4.84 10.35 -21.98
CA ASN A 459 4.22 11.67 -21.75
C ASN A 459 3.05 11.65 -20.74
N GLY A 460 3.22 10.98 -19.61
CA GLY A 460 2.18 10.89 -18.57
C GLY A 460 1.17 9.76 -18.73
N GLU A 461 1.20 9.03 -19.84
CA GLU A 461 0.28 7.95 -20.12
C GLU A 461 0.97 6.59 -20.04
N ASN A 462 0.37 5.63 -19.34
CA ASN A 462 0.84 4.25 -19.31
C ASN A 462 0.29 3.47 -20.51
N ILE A 463 1.13 3.28 -21.54
CA ILE A 463 0.74 2.69 -22.84
C ILE A 463 0.70 1.15 -22.80
N LEU A 464 1.55 0.51 -21.98
CA LEU A 464 1.56 -0.93 -21.74
C LEU A 464 1.60 -1.14 -20.23
N ARG A 465 0.46 -1.55 -19.65
CA ARG A 465 0.23 -1.43 -18.20
C ARG A 465 0.08 -2.76 -17.50
N ASP A 466 0.40 -2.79 -16.22
CA ASP A 466 -0.07 -3.85 -15.32
C ASP A 466 -1.60 -3.88 -15.19
N ALA A 467 -2.17 -5.08 -15.07
CA ALA A 467 -3.61 -5.25 -14.85
C ALA A 467 -4.09 -4.76 -13.47
N GLY A 468 -3.20 -4.68 -12.48
CA GLY A 468 -3.54 -4.32 -11.10
C GLY A 468 -4.03 -5.51 -10.27
N THR A 469 -4.81 -5.23 -9.21
CA THR A 469 -5.17 -6.24 -8.18
C THR A 469 -6.66 -6.60 -8.13
N PHE A 470 -7.55 -5.67 -8.51
CA PHE A 470 -9.00 -5.79 -8.36
C PHE A 470 -9.51 -6.00 -6.93
N LYS A 471 -9.57 -7.23 -6.43
CA LYS A 471 -10.13 -7.59 -5.11
C LYS A 471 -9.41 -8.79 -4.52
N TYR A 472 -9.22 -8.80 -3.19
CA TYR A 472 -8.64 -9.96 -2.50
C TYR A 472 -9.62 -11.11 -2.26
N ASN A 473 -10.92 -10.80 -2.17
CA ASN A 473 -11.97 -11.80 -2.05
C ASN A 473 -12.93 -11.66 -3.24
N THR A 474 -12.66 -12.44 -4.27
CA THR A 474 -13.47 -12.51 -5.49
C THR A 474 -13.51 -13.97 -5.98
N ASP A 475 -14.09 -14.22 -7.15
CA ASP A 475 -14.10 -15.57 -7.70
C ASP A 475 -12.67 -16.06 -8.01
N GLU A 476 -12.54 -17.38 -8.07
CA GLU A 476 -11.24 -18.03 -8.24
C GLU A 476 -10.56 -17.67 -9.57
N LYS A 477 -11.33 -17.45 -10.64
CA LYS A 477 -10.78 -17.10 -11.96
C LYS A 477 -10.16 -15.72 -11.94
N LEU A 478 -10.86 -14.73 -11.38
CA LEU A 478 -10.30 -13.37 -11.24
C LEU A 478 -9.11 -13.33 -10.30
N THR A 479 -9.15 -14.10 -9.20
CA THR A 479 -8.01 -14.22 -8.28
C THR A 479 -6.79 -14.81 -8.97
N GLN A 480 -6.98 -15.86 -9.79
CA GLN A 480 -5.90 -16.47 -10.58
C GLN A 480 -5.40 -15.52 -11.66
N TYR A 481 -6.28 -14.79 -12.34
CA TYR A 481 -5.91 -13.83 -13.36
C TYR A 481 -5.03 -12.70 -12.79
N PHE A 482 -5.55 -11.88 -11.86
CA PHE A 482 -4.84 -10.69 -11.36
C PHE A 482 -3.59 -10.99 -10.52
N ALA A 483 -3.48 -12.21 -9.99
CA ALA A 483 -2.28 -12.64 -9.28
C ALA A 483 -1.29 -13.40 -10.19
N GLY A 484 -1.78 -13.97 -11.29
CA GLY A 484 -1.05 -14.85 -12.18
C GLY A 484 -0.38 -14.13 -13.33
N THR A 485 0.46 -14.86 -14.06
CA THR A 485 1.32 -14.35 -15.12
C THR A 485 0.53 -13.79 -16.32
N ALA A 486 -0.68 -14.31 -16.56
CA ALA A 486 -1.54 -13.92 -17.67
C ALA A 486 -1.95 -12.43 -17.66
N SER A 487 -1.95 -11.77 -16.49
CA SER A 487 -2.33 -10.36 -16.35
C SER A 487 -1.14 -9.38 -16.43
N HIS A 488 0.03 -9.86 -16.86
CA HIS A 488 1.26 -9.07 -16.94
C HIS A 488 1.85 -9.08 -18.36
N ASN A 489 2.60 -8.03 -18.69
CA ASN A 489 3.34 -7.90 -19.95
C ASN A 489 4.61 -8.77 -19.92
N THR A 490 4.45 -10.09 -19.96
CA THR A 490 5.54 -11.07 -19.84
C THR A 490 5.19 -12.36 -20.61
N VAL A 491 5.96 -13.43 -20.40
CA VAL A 491 5.80 -14.71 -21.08
C VAL A 491 5.35 -15.80 -20.11
N MET A 492 4.54 -16.74 -20.62
CA MET A 492 4.24 -18.01 -19.96
C MET A 492 4.32 -19.21 -20.93
N PRO A 493 4.77 -20.40 -20.48
CA PRO A 493 4.70 -21.63 -21.26
C PRO A 493 3.30 -22.22 -21.13
N GLY A 494 2.53 -22.27 -22.22
CA GLY A 494 1.13 -22.68 -22.20
C GLY A 494 0.28 -21.75 -21.34
N ASP A 495 -0.32 -22.30 -20.28
CA ASP A 495 -1.15 -21.61 -19.28
C ASP A 495 -0.55 -21.70 -17.86
N PHE A 496 0.73 -22.06 -17.72
CA PHE A 496 1.40 -22.19 -16.44
C PHE A 496 1.96 -20.86 -15.92
N ASP A 497 1.56 -20.48 -14.71
CA ASP A 497 2.13 -19.34 -13.99
C ASP A 497 3.61 -19.55 -13.64
N GLN A 498 4.33 -18.44 -13.50
CA GLN A 498 5.75 -18.44 -13.09
C GLN A 498 6.00 -19.13 -11.74
N MET A 499 5.02 -19.06 -10.84
CA MET A 499 4.99 -19.69 -9.52
C MET A 499 3.68 -20.44 -9.35
N ARG A 500 3.58 -21.35 -8.37
CA ARG A 500 2.35 -22.10 -8.16
C ARG A 500 1.43 -21.43 -7.15
N LYS A 501 0.25 -21.02 -7.61
CA LYS A 501 -0.77 -20.41 -6.75
C LYS A 501 -1.23 -21.38 -5.66
N GLY A 502 -1.17 -20.94 -4.42
CA GLY A 502 -1.83 -21.55 -3.27
C GLY A 502 -3.06 -20.75 -2.84
N PRO A 503 -3.75 -21.18 -1.77
CA PRO A 503 -4.92 -20.46 -1.27
C PRO A 503 -4.53 -19.04 -0.83
N ARG A 504 -5.40 -18.06 -1.13
CA ARG A 504 -5.29 -16.66 -0.69
C ARG A 504 -3.96 -16.02 -1.10
N PHE A 505 -3.14 -15.58 -0.15
CA PHE A 505 -1.85 -14.94 -0.39
C PHE A 505 -0.68 -15.92 -0.50
N ILE A 506 -0.93 -17.23 -0.52
CA ILE A 506 0.14 -18.24 -0.61
C ILE A 506 0.54 -18.43 -2.07
N TRP A 507 1.85 -18.41 -2.29
CA TRP A 507 2.52 -18.94 -3.46
C TRP A 507 3.48 -20.03 -3.03
N TYR A 508 3.57 -21.05 -3.87
CA TYR A 508 4.57 -22.11 -3.80
C TYR A 508 5.61 -21.89 -4.89
N ASP A 509 6.72 -22.63 -4.83
CA ASP A 509 7.71 -22.64 -5.89
C ASP A 509 8.30 -21.24 -6.18
N TRP A 510 8.60 -20.48 -5.11
CA TRP A 510 9.12 -19.11 -5.20
C TRP A 510 10.36 -19.03 -6.09
N ILE A 511 10.45 -17.94 -6.85
CA ILE A 511 11.60 -17.63 -7.69
C ILE A 511 12.76 -17.15 -6.79
N HIS A 512 13.88 -17.87 -6.89
CA HIS A 512 15.12 -17.59 -6.13
C HIS A 512 16.35 -17.48 -7.04
N LYS A 513 16.16 -17.58 -8.35
CA LYS A 513 17.20 -17.36 -9.34
C LYS A 513 16.67 -16.42 -10.39
N SER A 514 17.02 -15.15 -10.24
CA SER A 514 16.79 -14.11 -11.23
C SER A 514 18.01 -13.20 -11.29
N GLU A 515 18.26 -12.65 -12.47
CA GLU A 515 19.31 -11.68 -12.73
C GLU A 515 18.77 -10.62 -13.69
N GLY A 516 19.16 -9.37 -13.49
CA GLY A 516 18.81 -8.27 -14.37
C GLY A 516 19.92 -7.23 -14.36
N LYS A 517 20.12 -6.56 -15.49
CA LYS A 517 21.07 -5.44 -15.61
C LYS A 517 20.73 -4.57 -16.81
N TRP A 518 21.15 -3.32 -16.76
CA TRP A 518 21.23 -2.41 -17.90
C TRP A 518 22.65 -2.38 -18.46
N THR A 519 22.75 -2.26 -19.78
CA THR A 519 23.99 -2.04 -20.51
C THR A 519 23.76 -1.04 -21.64
N GLU A 520 24.78 -0.28 -22.01
CA GLU A 520 24.75 0.58 -23.20
C GLU A 520 25.25 -0.22 -24.41
N GLU A 521 24.54 -0.13 -25.53
CA GLU A 521 24.93 -0.72 -26.82
C GLU A 521 24.89 0.35 -27.92
N GLY A 522 26.04 0.98 -28.17
CA GLY A 522 26.08 2.17 -29.01
C GLY A 522 25.38 3.32 -28.31
N GLU A 523 24.37 3.91 -28.94
CA GLU A 523 23.52 4.95 -28.32
C GLU A 523 22.29 4.35 -27.62
N ASP A 524 21.97 3.08 -27.87
CA ASP A 524 20.80 2.43 -27.27
C ASP A 524 21.09 1.96 -25.84
N THR A 525 20.04 1.90 -25.02
CA THR A 525 20.10 1.27 -23.69
C THR A 525 19.40 -0.09 -23.72
N VAL A 526 20.05 -1.12 -23.22
CA VAL A 526 19.58 -2.51 -23.27
C VAL A 526 19.46 -3.08 -21.86
N PHE A 527 18.29 -3.60 -21.52
CA PHE A 527 18.09 -4.44 -20.35
C PHE A 527 18.23 -5.90 -20.75
N GLU A 528 18.96 -6.67 -19.95
CA GLU A 528 18.98 -8.14 -20.03
C GLU A 528 18.54 -8.69 -18.68
N GLY A 529 17.53 -9.56 -18.67
CA GLY A 529 17.09 -10.23 -17.46
C GLY A 529 16.71 -11.69 -17.70
N SER A 530 16.85 -12.50 -16.66
CA SER A 530 16.44 -13.90 -16.68
C SER A 530 15.88 -14.36 -15.33
N PHE A 531 15.04 -15.39 -15.32
CA PHE A 531 14.71 -16.13 -14.10
C PHE A 531 14.40 -17.60 -14.35
N GLU A 532 14.66 -18.45 -13.35
CA GLU A 532 14.23 -19.84 -13.32
C GLU A 532 12.87 -19.97 -12.60
N GLY A 533 11.86 -20.52 -13.27
CA GLY A 533 10.49 -20.60 -12.77
C GLY A 533 9.68 -21.73 -13.40
N PHE A 534 8.35 -21.59 -13.41
CA PHE A 534 7.42 -22.47 -14.13
C PHE A 534 7.52 -23.96 -13.76
N ARG A 535 7.80 -24.26 -12.48
CA ARG A 535 7.98 -25.65 -11.99
C ARG A 535 6.79 -26.57 -12.24
N GLN A 536 5.63 -26.01 -12.51
CA GLN A 536 4.43 -26.75 -12.89
C GLN A 536 4.53 -27.35 -14.30
N ALA A 537 5.20 -26.65 -15.23
CA ALA A 537 5.38 -27.08 -16.61
C ALA A 537 6.57 -28.05 -16.74
N GLY A 538 7.66 -27.83 -15.99
CA GLY A 538 8.85 -28.66 -16.08
C GLY A 538 9.97 -28.19 -15.15
N ASN A 539 11.09 -28.92 -15.14
CA ASN A 539 12.24 -28.60 -14.31
C ASN A 539 13.24 -27.71 -15.06
N GLY A 540 13.79 -26.71 -14.38
CA GLY A 540 14.86 -25.86 -14.92
C GLY A 540 14.43 -24.98 -16.09
N ILE A 541 13.15 -24.65 -16.21
CA ILE A 541 12.67 -23.71 -17.23
C ILE A 541 13.18 -22.31 -16.89
N VAL A 542 13.84 -21.67 -17.86
CA VAL A 542 14.39 -20.33 -17.69
C VAL A 542 13.79 -19.42 -18.75
N HIS A 543 13.24 -18.28 -18.33
CA HIS A 543 12.80 -17.21 -19.22
C HIS A 543 13.88 -16.12 -19.23
N TYR A 544 14.32 -15.76 -20.43
CA TYR A 544 15.22 -14.65 -20.71
C TYR A 544 14.43 -13.57 -21.45
N ARG A 545 14.61 -12.32 -21.04
CA ARG A 545 14.09 -11.14 -21.74
C ARG A 545 15.21 -10.15 -21.97
N ARG A 546 15.29 -9.64 -23.20
CA ARG A 546 16.15 -8.53 -23.58
C ARG A 546 15.29 -7.39 -24.09
N VAL A 547 15.42 -6.19 -23.53
CA VAL A 547 14.68 -4.99 -23.93
C VAL A 547 15.67 -3.94 -24.40
N ARG A 548 15.72 -3.67 -25.71
CA ARG A 548 16.50 -2.57 -26.29
C ARG A 548 15.59 -1.36 -26.44
N LYS A 549 15.91 -0.25 -25.77
CA LYS A 549 15.27 1.04 -25.98
C LYS A 549 16.15 1.89 -26.89
N ASN A 550 15.63 2.26 -28.05
CA ASN A 550 16.38 3.08 -28.99
C ASN A 550 16.53 4.54 -28.52
N ALA A 551 17.75 5.06 -28.65
CA ALA A 551 18.05 6.45 -28.31
C ALA A 551 17.19 7.44 -29.12
N GLY A 552 16.62 8.42 -28.41
CA GLY A 552 15.86 9.52 -29.02
C GLY A 552 14.58 9.10 -29.75
N ARG A 553 14.17 7.83 -29.67
CA ARG A 553 12.97 7.29 -30.33
C ARG A 553 12.08 6.60 -29.33
N LEU A 554 10.77 6.75 -29.49
CA LEU A 554 9.77 5.97 -28.76
C LEU A 554 9.63 4.60 -29.44
N ARG A 555 10.70 3.80 -29.35
CA ARG A 555 10.83 2.48 -29.96
C ARG A 555 11.56 1.53 -29.01
N TRP A 556 10.93 0.37 -28.78
CA TRP A 556 11.45 -0.71 -27.95
C TRP A 556 11.47 -2.00 -28.75
N GLU A 557 12.56 -2.75 -28.67
CA GLU A 557 12.65 -4.12 -29.16
C GLU A 557 12.74 -5.07 -27.96
N VAL A 558 11.80 -6.01 -27.87
CA VAL A 558 11.70 -6.97 -26.77
C VAL A 558 11.91 -8.37 -27.32
N GLU A 559 13.02 -8.99 -26.95
CA GLU A 559 13.32 -10.39 -27.30
C GLU A 559 13.10 -11.28 -26.09
N ASP A 560 12.17 -12.21 -26.21
CA ASP A 560 11.92 -13.23 -25.21
C ASP A 560 12.39 -14.59 -25.71
N ARG A 561 13.13 -15.30 -24.85
CA ARG A 561 13.56 -16.68 -25.08
C ARG A 561 13.25 -17.53 -23.85
N MET A 562 12.74 -18.72 -24.06
CA MET A 562 12.57 -19.70 -23.01
C MET A 562 13.42 -20.95 -23.26
N ALA A 563 14.16 -21.39 -22.25
CA ALA A 563 14.95 -22.61 -22.27
C ALA A 563 14.24 -23.73 -21.51
N ASN A 564 14.48 -24.99 -21.92
CA ASN A 564 13.99 -26.20 -21.28
C ASN A 564 12.45 -26.33 -21.24
N ILE A 565 11.73 -25.66 -22.13
CA ILE A 565 10.29 -25.89 -22.30
C ILE A 565 10.06 -27.34 -22.78
N PRO A 566 9.17 -28.12 -22.13
CA PRO A 566 8.82 -29.45 -22.60
C PRO A 566 8.27 -29.46 -24.04
N ALA A 567 8.56 -30.54 -24.77
CA ALA A 567 8.04 -30.72 -26.12
C ALA A 567 6.50 -30.65 -26.14
N GLY A 568 5.96 -29.87 -27.09
CA GLY A 568 4.52 -29.69 -27.27
C GLY A 568 3.89 -28.52 -26.51
N ILE A 569 4.63 -27.86 -25.60
CA ILE A 569 4.18 -26.63 -24.93
C ILE A 569 4.68 -25.41 -25.71
N SER A 570 3.78 -24.53 -26.11
CA SER A 570 4.13 -23.27 -26.78
C SER A 570 4.49 -22.19 -25.76
N MET A 571 5.39 -21.30 -26.12
CA MET A 571 5.63 -20.04 -25.42
C MET A 571 4.56 -19.03 -25.81
N CYS A 572 3.91 -18.39 -24.84
CA CYS A 572 2.89 -17.35 -25.01
C CYS A 572 3.41 -16.03 -24.45
N GLN A 573 3.57 -15.00 -25.28
CA GLN A 573 3.93 -13.64 -24.87
C GLN A 573 2.66 -12.78 -24.81
N HIS A 574 2.39 -12.20 -23.64
CA HIS A 574 1.20 -11.39 -23.38
C HIS A 574 1.52 -9.90 -23.31
N TRP A 575 0.59 -9.10 -23.83
CA TRP A 575 0.62 -7.64 -23.76
C TRP A 575 -0.75 -7.07 -23.41
N HIS A 576 -0.75 -6.06 -22.55
CA HIS A 576 -1.92 -5.35 -22.02
C HIS A 576 -1.85 -3.88 -22.44
N PRO A 577 -2.11 -3.57 -23.72
CA PRO A 577 -2.19 -2.20 -24.19
C PRO A 577 -3.32 -1.42 -23.52
N SER A 578 -3.06 -0.15 -23.26
CA SER A 578 -4.11 0.80 -22.87
C SER A 578 -5.06 1.10 -24.03
N GLU A 579 -6.15 1.78 -23.72
CA GLU A 579 -7.16 2.22 -24.69
C GLU A 579 -6.61 3.17 -25.76
N PHE A 580 -5.57 3.96 -25.46
CA PHE A 580 -4.93 4.91 -26.39
C PHE A 580 -3.78 4.28 -27.20
N PHE A 581 -3.33 3.08 -26.85
CA PHE A 581 -2.23 2.40 -27.54
C PHE A 581 -2.48 2.22 -29.05
N PRO A 582 -3.63 1.69 -29.52
CA PRO A 582 -3.79 1.31 -30.93
C PRO A 582 -3.76 2.48 -31.91
N GLU A 583 -4.05 3.69 -31.43
CA GLU A 583 -4.08 4.91 -32.25
C GLU A 583 -2.71 5.58 -32.33
N ARG A 584 -1.78 5.23 -31.43
CA ARG A 584 -0.51 5.95 -31.23
C ARG A 584 0.72 5.08 -31.37
N PHE A 585 0.58 3.76 -31.21
CA PHE A 585 1.69 2.80 -31.22
C PHE A 585 1.33 1.54 -32.01
N SER A 586 2.34 0.96 -32.65
CA SER A 586 2.28 -0.38 -33.21
C SER A 586 2.95 -1.38 -32.26
N LEU A 587 2.53 -2.65 -32.37
CA LEU A 587 3.13 -3.78 -31.68
C LEU A 587 3.13 -4.98 -32.63
N ILE A 588 4.31 -5.34 -33.13
CA ILE A 588 4.48 -6.41 -34.14
C ILE A 588 5.50 -7.41 -33.62
N ALA A 589 5.16 -8.70 -33.67
CA ALA A 589 6.01 -9.78 -33.21
C ALA A 589 6.54 -10.63 -34.36
N PHE A 590 7.74 -11.16 -34.19
CA PHE A 590 8.47 -11.96 -35.17
C PHE A 590 9.03 -13.22 -34.52
N ASP A 591 9.11 -14.29 -35.29
CA ASP A 591 9.83 -15.50 -34.91
C ASP A 591 11.35 -15.35 -35.17
N HIS A 592 12.11 -16.42 -34.89
CA HIS A 592 13.57 -16.45 -35.10
C HIS A 592 13.97 -16.30 -36.59
N ALA A 593 13.08 -16.63 -37.52
CA ALA A 593 13.32 -16.45 -38.96
C ALA A 593 12.95 -15.05 -39.46
N GLY A 594 12.43 -14.18 -38.58
CA GLY A 594 11.92 -12.86 -38.95
C GLY A 594 10.53 -12.90 -39.57
N THR A 595 9.81 -14.03 -39.48
CA THR A 595 8.44 -14.15 -39.94
C THR A 595 7.50 -13.55 -38.89
N GLU A 596 6.55 -12.73 -39.34
CA GLU A 596 5.57 -12.12 -38.44
C GLU A 596 4.69 -13.19 -37.76
N ILE A 597 4.49 -13.03 -36.45
CA ILE A 597 3.59 -13.86 -35.65
C ILE A 597 2.29 -13.06 -35.48
N PRO A 598 1.14 -13.58 -35.94
CA PRO A 598 -0.12 -12.88 -35.80
C PRO A 598 -0.53 -12.77 -34.33
N ALA A 599 -0.99 -11.59 -33.94
CA ALA A 599 -1.54 -11.36 -32.61
C ALA A 599 -2.91 -12.04 -32.46
N VAL A 600 -3.09 -12.80 -31.38
CA VAL A 600 -4.42 -13.26 -30.94
C VAL A 600 -4.93 -12.26 -29.90
N ALA A 601 -5.98 -11.52 -30.26
CA ALA A 601 -6.67 -10.62 -29.33
C ALA A 601 -7.69 -11.40 -28.50
N SER A 602 -7.73 -11.12 -27.20
CA SER A 602 -8.69 -11.68 -26.25
C SER A 602 -9.11 -10.63 -25.23
N ALA A 603 -10.22 -10.90 -24.52
CA ALA A 603 -10.66 -10.06 -23.42
C ALA A 603 -9.77 -10.28 -22.18
N GLY A 604 -9.13 -9.22 -21.72
CA GLY A 604 -8.42 -9.14 -20.45
C GLY A 604 -9.13 -8.19 -19.47
N TRP A 605 -8.52 -7.95 -18.31
CA TRP A 605 -9.06 -7.04 -17.30
C TRP A 605 -8.00 -6.05 -16.83
N TYR A 606 -8.42 -4.81 -16.63
CA TYR A 606 -7.62 -3.78 -15.99
C TYR A 606 -8.33 -3.27 -14.74
N SER A 607 -7.58 -3.06 -13.66
CA SER A 607 -8.04 -2.58 -12.37
C SER A 607 -7.11 -1.48 -11.87
N GLY A 608 -7.43 -0.24 -12.24
CA GLY A 608 -6.70 0.95 -11.75
C GLY A 608 -7.05 1.35 -10.31
N LEU A 609 -8.18 0.87 -9.78
CA LEU A 609 -8.71 1.19 -8.46
C LEU A 609 -9.29 -0.08 -7.80
N TYR A 610 -9.16 -0.21 -6.49
CA TYR A 610 -9.61 -1.41 -5.78
C TYR A 610 -11.13 -1.56 -5.86
N GLY A 611 -11.58 -2.79 -6.06
CA GLY A 611 -12.99 -3.11 -6.24
C GLY A 611 -13.56 -2.80 -7.62
N GLN A 612 -12.79 -2.15 -8.50
CA GLN A 612 -13.21 -1.79 -9.86
C GLN A 612 -12.35 -2.52 -10.90
N LYS A 613 -12.99 -2.97 -11.99
CA LYS A 613 -12.30 -3.52 -13.15
C LYS A 613 -13.01 -3.10 -14.43
N THR A 614 -12.26 -2.87 -15.49
CA THR A 614 -12.75 -2.63 -16.84
C THR A 614 -12.23 -3.73 -17.75
N GLU A 615 -13.05 -4.12 -18.73
CA GLU A 615 -12.58 -5.00 -19.79
C GLU A 615 -11.48 -4.27 -20.58
N SER A 616 -10.42 -4.99 -20.95
CA SER A 616 -9.28 -4.45 -21.69
C SER A 616 -8.84 -5.44 -22.76
N ARG A 617 -8.10 -4.97 -23.75
CA ARG A 617 -7.60 -5.82 -24.82
C ARG A 617 -6.30 -6.49 -24.37
N GLN A 618 -6.26 -7.81 -24.39
CA GLN A 618 -5.02 -8.59 -24.21
C GLN A 618 -4.58 -9.12 -25.57
N LEU A 619 -3.33 -8.84 -25.95
CA LEU A 619 -2.68 -9.39 -27.15
C LEU A 619 -1.77 -10.55 -26.75
N THR A 620 -1.86 -11.64 -27.49
CA THR A 620 -1.02 -12.83 -27.26
C THR A 620 -0.32 -13.26 -28.54
N PHE A 621 0.99 -13.46 -28.46
CA PHE A 621 1.81 -14.04 -29.51
C PHE A 621 2.31 -15.41 -29.06
N SER A 622 2.26 -16.41 -29.94
CA SER A 622 2.61 -17.79 -29.58
C SER A 622 3.73 -18.33 -30.46
N SER A 623 4.69 -19.01 -29.86
CA SER A 623 5.84 -19.62 -30.55
C SER A 623 6.13 -21.02 -30.04
N ARG A 624 6.31 -21.98 -30.95
CA ARG A 624 6.71 -23.36 -30.61
C ARG A 624 8.22 -23.53 -30.42
N ASN A 625 9.01 -22.57 -30.89
CA ASN A 625 10.47 -22.63 -30.84
C ASN A 625 11.05 -21.88 -29.63
N GLY A 626 10.20 -21.38 -28.72
CA GLY A 626 10.62 -20.72 -27.49
C GLY A 626 11.31 -19.37 -27.71
N TYR A 627 11.08 -18.71 -28.85
CA TYR A 627 11.60 -17.36 -29.15
C TYR A 627 10.52 -16.49 -29.80
N ILE A 628 10.41 -15.25 -29.34
CA ILE A 628 9.57 -14.18 -29.91
C ILE A 628 10.34 -12.86 -29.77
N ARG A 629 10.43 -12.09 -30.87
CA ARG A 629 10.90 -10.70 -30.85
C ARG A 629 9.75 -9.76 -31.18
N THR A 630 9.51 -8.79 -30.32
CA THR A 630 8.42 -7.82 -30.49
C THR A 630 8.97 -6.41 -30.60
N VAL A 631 8.51 -5.68 -31.61
CA VAL A 631 8.85 -4.26 -31.83
C VAL A 631 7.63 -3.44 -31.44
N ILE A 632 7.84 -2.49 -30.52
CA ILE A 632 6.85 -1.54 -30.06
C ILE A 632 7.35 -0.17 -30.48
N GLU A 633 6.59 0.55 -31.31
CA GLU A 633 7.02 1.85 -31.81
C GLU A 633 5.87 2.82 -32.00
N ARG A 634 6.15 4.11 -31.82
CA ARG A 634 5.18 5.17 -32.08
C ARG A 634 4.84 5.19 -33.57
N LEU A 635 3.54 5.28 -33.88
CA LEU A 635 3.05 5.47 -35.25
C LEU A 635 3.50 6.84 -35.77
N SER A 636 3.91 6.87 -37.04
CA SER A 636 4.38 8.06 -37.75
C SER A 636 3.28 9.08 -38.00
#